data_AF-A0A7S0Q7P6-F1
#
_entry.id   AF-A0A7S0Q7P6-F1
#
_cell.length_a   1.000
_cell.length_b   1.000
_cell.length_c   1.000
_cell.angle_alpha   90.00
_cell.angle_beta   90.00
_cell.angle_gamma   90.00
#
_symmetry.space_group_name_H-M   'P 1'
#
loop_
_entity.id
_entity.type
_entity.pdbx_description
1 polymer ?
#
loop_
_entity_poly.entity_id
_entity_poly.type
_entity_poly.pdbx_seq_one_letter_code
_entity_poly.pdbx_strand_id
1 'polypeptide(L)'
;ELVQRSQVCGDDYLTAAQFFSKTIASAFFMFFATLFSTVALGAIIEKKTGNHMGLSEYLVMNSISGMIHAALGAQPLLVLRPTGPITAITGKLYDAALQLNTDFHEFLLATGICVSLMMGLV
;
A
#
# COMPACT_ATOMS: atom_id res chain seq x y z
N GLU A 1 12.13 -20.68 -3.42
CA GLU A 1 12.46 -19.26 -3.20
C GLU A 1 12.15 -18.78 -1.77
N LEU A 2 10.95 -19.00 -1.23
CA LEU A 2 10.62 -18.63 0.16
C LEU A 2 11.53 -19.28 1.22
N VAL A 3 11.87 -20.57 1.05
CA VAL A 3 12.81 -21.29 1.96
C VAL A 3 14.23 -20.70 1.93
N GLN A 4 14.65 -20.16 0.77
CA GLN A 4 15.95 -19.51 0.64
C GLN A 4 15.96 -18.11 1.28
N ARG A 5 14.79 -17.45 1.36
CA ARG A 5 14.62 -16.13 2.01
C ARG A 5 14.47 -16.24 3.52
N SER A 6 13.80 -17.27 4.03
CA SER A 6 13.66 -17.47 5.47
C SER A 6 15.00 -17.68 6.17
N GLN A 7 15.99 -18.24 5.47
CA GLN A 7 17.34 -18.44 6.02
C GLN A 7 18.14 -17.14 6.18
N VAL A 8 17.84 -16.10 5.38
CA VAL A 8 18.60 -14.83 5.34
C VAL A 8 17.92 -13.72 6.15
N CYS A 9 16.65 -13.91 6.54
CA CYS A 9 15.86 -12.90 7.27
C CYS A 9 16.53 -12.46 8.59
N GLY A 10 17.20 -13.37 9.31
CA GLY A 10 17.95 -13.03 10.53
C GLY A 10 19.19 -12.17 10.26
N ASP A 11 19.90 -12.45 9.16
CA ASP A 11 21.13 -11.75 8.78
C ASP A 11 20.84 -10.33 8.28
N ASP A 12 19.64 -10.08 7.73
CA ASP A 12 19.20 -8.76 7.30
C ASP A 12 19.12 -7.77 8.49
N TYR A 13 18.62 -8.22 9.64
CA TYR A 13 18.57 -7.39 10.85
C TYR A 13 19.96 -7.09 11.41
N LEU A 14 20.87 -8.08 11.38
CA LEU A 14 22.25 -7.91 11.82
C LEU A 14 23.01 -6.92 10.92
N THR A 15 22.84 -7.05 9.61
CA THR A 15 23.44 -6.14 8.61
C THR A 15 22.90 -4.72 8.77
N ALA A 16 21.59 -4.57 9.02
CA ALA A 16 20.97 -3.27 9.28
C ALA A 16 21.53 -2.60 10.54
N ALA A 17 21.81 -3.38 11.60
CA ALA A 17 22.42 -2.88 12.83
C ALA A 17 23.88 -2.46 12.64
N GLN A 18 24.65 -3.19 11.83
CA GLN A 18 26.05 -2.85 11.54
C GLN A 18 26.19 -1.51 10.79
N PHE A 19 25.25 -1.18 9.90
CA PHE A 19 25.24 0.06 9.12
C PHE A 19 24.20 1.09 9.59
N PHE A 20 23.98 1.19 10.91
CA PHE A 20 22.93 1.98 11.54
C PHE A 20 22.71 3.41 10.97
N SER A 21 23.79 4.19 10.79
CA SER A 21 23.70 5.57 10.30
C SER A 21 23.11 5.65 8.88
N LYS A 22 23.53 4.75 7.98
CA LYS A 22 23.01 4.68 6.61
C LYS A 22 21.57 4.16 6.58
N THR A 23 21.27 3.16 7.41
CA THR A 23 19.92 2.59 7.55
C THR A 23 18.92 3.66 7.98
N ILE A 24 19.25 4.46 8.99
CA ILE A 24 18.37 5.54 9.47
C ILE A 24 18.21 6.64 8.43
N ALA A 25 19.29 7.09 7.78
CA ALA A 25 19.21 8.11 6.75
C ALA A 25 18.30 7.67 5.59
N SER A 26 18.44 6.41 5.15
CA SER A 26 17.59 5.83 4.11
C SER A 26 16.13 5.68 4.58
N ALA A 27 15.90 5.27 5.83
CA ALA A 27 14.56 5.13 6.40
C ALA A 27 13.82 6.47 6.43
N PHE A 28 14.45 7.55 6.89
CA PHE A 28 13.84 8.88 6.87
C PHE A 28 13.58 9.37 5.45
N PHE A 29 14.53 9.17 4.53
CA PHE A 29 14.34 9.53 3.13
C PHE A 29 13.14 8.80 2.51
N MET A 30 13.03 7.49 2.70
CA MET A 30 11.93 6.69 2.19
C MET A 30 10.60 7.02 2.87
N PHE A 31 10.60 7.31 4.18
CA PHE A 31 9.42 7.75 4.91
C PHE A 31 8.83 9.02 4.28
N PHE A 32 9.62 10.07 4.11
CA PHE A 32 9.12 11.31 3.50
C PHE A 32 8.74 11.11 2.02
N ALA A 33 9.52 10.34 1.26
CA ALA A 33 9.19 10.05 -0.12
C ALA A 33 7.81 9.37 -0.24
N THR A 34 7.52 8.39 0.63
CA THR A 34 6.25 7.65 0.63
C THR A 34 5.10 8.47 1.19
N LEU A 35 5.34 9.22 2.26
CA LEU A 35 4.39 10.13 2.86
C LEU A 35 3.91 11.17 1.85
N PHE A 36 4.81 11.91 1.19
CA PHE A 36 4.43 12.97 0.25
C PHE A 36 3.61 12.44 -0.91
N SER A 37 4.01 11.31 -1.49
CA SER A 37 3.27 10.71 -2.60
C SER A 37 1.91 10.17 -2.17
N THR A 38 1.79 9.63 -0.96
CA THR A 38 0.52 9.14 -0.43
C THR A 38 -0.41 10.31 -0.11
N VAL A 39 0.10 11.40 0.46
CA VAL A 39 -0.66 12.62 0.73
C VAL A 39 -1.15 13.27 -0.56
N ALA A 40 -0.29 13.38 -1.57
CA ALA A 40 -0.65 13.96 -2.86
C ALA A 40 -1.79 13.18 -3.55
N LEU A 41 -1.71 11.84 -3.58
CA LEU A 41 -2.74 11.00 -4.18
C LEU A 41 -4.00 10.89 -3.31
N GLY A 42 -3.83 10.85 -1.98
CA GLY A 42 -4.94 10.82 -1.03
C GLY A 42 -5.81 12.07 -1.09
N ALA A 43 -5.20 13.26 -1.22
CA ALA A 43 -5.94 14.52 -1.39
C ALA A 43 -6.74 14.57 -2.71
N ILE A 44 -6.30 13.85 -3.75
CA ILE A 44 -7.04 13.74 -5.02
C ILE A 44 -8.25 12.80 -4.84
N ILE A 45 -8.08 11.68 -4.14
CA ILE A 45 -9.16 10.73 -3.84
C ILE A 45 -10.22 11.39 -2.96
N GLU A 46 -9.82 12.02 -1.87
CA GLU A 46 -10.71 12.67 -0.91
C GLU A 46 -11.70 13.62 -1.60
N LYS A 47 -11.18 14.44 -2.53
CA LYS A 47 -11.98 15.35 -3.36
C LYS A 47 -12.88 14.62 -4.36
N LYS A 48 -12.42 13.52 -4.96
CA LYS A 48 -13.21 12.75 -5.94
C LYS A 48 -14.32 11.93 -5.31
N THR A 49 -14.08 11.36 -4.13
CA THR A 49 -15.04 10.51 -3.41
C THR A 49 -15.95 11.30 -2.47
N GLY A 50 -15.85 12.63 -2.43
CA GLY A 50 -16.68 13.46 -1.55
C GLY A 50 -16.56 13.09 -0.07
N ASN A 51 -15.35 12.82 0.42
CA ASN A 51 -15.05 12.35 1.77
C ASN A 51 -15.55 10.93 2.14
N HIS A 52 -16.02 10.10 1.19
CA HIS A 52 -16.30 8.68 1.48
C HIS A 52 -15.03 7.86 1.73
N MET A 53 -13.88 8.29 1.20
CA MET A 53 -12.56 7.78 1.53
C MET A 53 -11.67 8.98 1.89
N GLY A 54 -11.33 9.08 3.17
CA GLY A 54 -10.52 10.18 3.70
C GLY A 54 -9.03 10.00 3.45
N LEU A 55 -8.27 11.11 3.49
CA LEU A 55 -6.82 11.07 3.43
C LEU A 55 -6.22 10.23 4.59
N SER A 56 -6.82 10.31 5.78
CA SER A 56 -6.38 9.56 6.97
C SER A 56 -6.53 8.05 6.78
N GLU A 57 -7.66 7.59 6.26
CA GLU A 57 -7.92 6.18 5.96
C GLU A 57 -6.94 5.67 4.89
N TYR A 58 -6.72 6.48 3.85
CA TYR A 58 -5.77 6.16 2.80
C TYR A 58 -4.34 6.00 3.33
N LEU A 59 -3.92 6.87 4.26
CA LEU A 59 -2.64 6.77 4.95
C LEU A 59 -2.53 5.50 5.79
N VAL A 60 -3.53 5.21 6.62
CA VAL A 60 -3.55 4.03 7.50
C VAL A 60 -3.50 2.74 6.67
N MET A 61 -4.27 2.66 5.58
CA MET A 61 -4.27 1.49 4.69
C MET A 61 -2.89 1.26 4.05
N ASN A 62 -2.22 2.31 3.58
CA ASN A 62 -0.88 2.20 3.03
C ASN A 62 0.15 1.77 4.09
N SER A 63 0.04 2.29 5.32
CA SER A 63 0.92 1.91 6.43
C SER A 63 0.76 0.44 6.82
N ILE A 64 -0.48 -0.04 6.97
CA ILE A 64 -0.76 -1.44 7.33
C ILE A 64 -0.27 -2.38 6.23
N SER A 65 -0.57 -2.07 4.96
CA SER A 65 -0.11 -2.86 3.82
C SER A 65 1.43 -2.92 3.75
N GLY A 66 2.09 -1.79 3.97
CA GLY A 66 3.55 -1.71 4.04
C GLY A 66 4.15 -2.55 5.17
N MET A 67 3.56 -2.53 6.37
CA MET A 67 4.02 -3.35 7.50
C MET A 67 3.84 -4.85 7.24
N ILE A 68 2.70 -5.26 6.68
CA ILE A 68 2.43 -6.65 6.33
C ILE A 68 3.43 -7.13 5.27
N HIS A 69 3.71 -6.32 4.25
CA HIS A 69 4.69 -6.64 3.22
C HIS A 69 6.13 -6.64 3.74
N ALA A 70 6.49 -5.75 4.66
CA ALA A 70 7.81 -5.77 5.28
C ALA A 70 8.05 -7.04 6.11
N ALA A 71 7.00 -7.59 6.74
CA ALA A 71 7.08 -8.80 7.54
C ALA A 71 7.05 -10.10 6.71
N LEU A 72 6.26 -10.15 5.64
CA LEU A 72 5.99 -11.38 4.87
C LEU A 72 6.56 -11.37 3.45
N GLY A 73 7.08 -10.23 2.98
CA GLY A 73 7.53 -10.05 1.60
C GLY A 73 8.80 -10.82 1.28
N ALA A 74 8.85 -11.43 0.09
CA ALA A 74 10.04 -12.12 -0.40
C ALA A 74 11.18 -11.15 -0.80
N GLN A 75 10.89 -9.85 -0.92
CA GLN A 75 11.84 -8.81 -1.31
C GLN A 75 11.73 -7.58 -0.38
N PRO A 76 12.57 -7.49 0.67
CA PRO A 76 12.49 -6.41 1.68
C PRO A 76 12.85 -5.02 1.14
N LEU A 77 13.50 -4.94 -0.02
CA LEU A 77 13.84 -3.68 -0.68
C LEU A 77 12.64 -3.05 -1.43
N LEU A 78 11.52 -3.75 -1.56
CA LEU A 78 10.34 -3.25 -2.26
C LEU A 78 9.52 -2.33 -1.34
N VAL A 79 9.29 -1.10 -1.82
CA VAL A 79 8.50 -0.10 -1.08
C VAL A 79 7.11 -0.01 -1.69
N LEU A 80 6.10 -0.45 -0.94
CA LEU A 80 4.71 -0.30 -1.33
C LEU A 80 4.27 1.16 -1.19
N ARG A 81 3.58 1.63 -2.23
CA ARG A 81 3.02 2.97 -2.28
C ARG A 81 1.88 3.02 -3.29
N PRO A 82 0.83 3.80 -3.02
CA PRO A 82 -0.20 4.08 -4.01
C PRO A 82 0.37 4.73 -5.28
N THR A 83 -0.17 4.35 -6.42
CA THR A 83 0.21 4.89 -7.72
C THR A 83 -0.96 5.64 -8.36
N GLY A 84 -0.66 6.56 -9.28
CA GLY A 84 -1.66 7.33 -10.01
C GLY A 84 -2.73 6.45 -10.70
N PRO A 85 -2.37 5.34 -11.37
CA PRO A 85 -3.35 4.45 -11.99
C PRO A 85 -4.32 3.81 -11.00
N ILE A 86 -3.83 3.27 -9.87
CA ILE A 86 -4.70 2.69 -8.83
C ILE A 86 -5.66 3.76 -8.29
N THR A 87 -5.13 4.95 -8.03
CA THR A 87 -5.91 6.12 -7.58
C THR A 87 -7.01 6.50 -8.59
N ALA A 88 -6.68 6.48 -9.88
CA ALA A 88 -7.65 6.77 -10.94
C ALA A 88 -8.75 5.71 -11.04
N ILE A 89 -8.39 4.42 -10.89
CA ILE A 89 -9.34 3.31 -10.87
C ILE A 89 -10.29 3.43 -9.69
N THR A 90 -9.80 3.71 -8.47
CA THR A 90 -10.66 3.90 -7.28
C THR A 90 -11.65 5.04 -7.48
N GLY A 91 -11.23 6.15 -8.11
CA GLY A 91 -12.16 7.23 -8.46
C GLY A 91 -13.25 6.80 -9.45
N LYS A 92 -12.91 5.94 -10.43
CA LYS A 92 -13.89 5.37 -11.36
C LYS A 92 -14.79 4.33 -10.73
N LEU A 93 -14.28 3.59 -9.75
CA LEU A 93 -15.05 2.65 -8.96
C LEU A 93 -16.14 3.38 -8.16
N TYR A 94 -15.83 4.56 -7.62
CA TYR A 94 -16.81 5.44 -6.99
C TYR A 94 -17.87 5.92 -7.99
N ASP A 95 -17.48 6.45 -9.16
CA ASP A 95 -18.42 6.86 -10.21
C ASP A 95 -19.38 5.72 -10.61
N ALA A 96 -18.87 4.49 -10.72
CA ALA A 96 -19.65 3.31 -11.05
C ALA A 96 -20.61 2.90 -9.91
N ALA A 97 -20.15 2.93 -8.65
CA ALA A 97 -20.99 2.60 -7.50
C ALA A 97 -22.22 3.54 -7.40
N LEU A 98 -22.05 4.84 -7.70
CA LEU A 98 -23.17 5.78 -7.77
C LEU A 98 -24.17 5.44 -8.87
N GLN A 99 -23.70 5.00 -10.05
CA GLN A 99 -24.58 4.62 -11.16
C GLN A 99 -25.39 3.35 -10.84
N LEU A 100 -24.82 2.44 -10.06
CA LEU A 100 -25.47 1.20 -9.63
C LEU A 100 -26.33 1.35 -8.35
N ASN A 101 -26.39 2.53 -7.72
CA ASN A 101 -27.04 2.76 -6.41
C ASN A 101 -26.56 1.79 -5.31
N THR A 102 -25.28 1.42 -5.32
CA THR A 102 -24.67 0.54 -4.31
C THR A 102 -23.67 1.31 -3.47
N ASP A 103 -23.48 0.91 -2.21
CA ASP A 103 -22.49 1.51 -1.33
C ASP A 103 -21.06 1.34 -1.87
N PHE A 104 -20.30 2.43 -1.89
CA PHE A 104 -18.90 2.43 -2.38
C PHE A 104 -18.02 1.40 -1.64
N HIS A 105 -18.21 1.26 -0.33
CA HIS A 105 -17.44 0.33 0.50
C HIS A 105 -17.70 -1.14 0.14
N GLU A 106 -18.95 -1.48 -0.18
CA GLU A 106 -19.30 -2.84 -0.61
C GLU A 106 -18.68 -3.15 -1.97
N PHE A 107 -18.72 -2.19 -2.90
CA PHE A 107 -18.14 -2.35 -4.23
C PHE A 107 -16.60 -2.43 -4.18
N LEU A 108 -15.97 -1.68 -3.28
CA LEU A 108 -14.54 -1.76 -3.00
C LEU A 108 -14.15 -3.14 -2.42
N LEU A 109 -14.94 -3.66 -1.48
CA LEU A 109 -14.70 -4.96 -0.86
C LEU A 109 -14.86 -6.11 -1.88
N ALA A 110 -15.91 -6.08 -2.70
CA ALA A 110 -16.13 -7.07 -3.75
C ALA A 110 -14.96 -7.07 -4.76
N THR A 111 -14.49 -5.89 -5.17
CA THR A 111 -13.33 -5.77 -6.05
C THR A 111 -12.06 -6.33 -5.39
N GLY A 112 -11.84 -6.06 -4.11
CA GLY A 112 -10.72 -6.59 -3.34
C GLY A 112 -10.71 -8.12 -3.29
N ILE A 113 -11.86 -8.74 -2.97
CA ILE A 113 -11.99 -10.21 -2.92
C ILE A 113 -11.72 -10.82 -4.30
N CYS A 114 -12.25 -10.25 -5.38
CA CYS A 114 -12.00 -10.73 -6.74
C CYS A 114 -10.50 -10.67 -7.09
N VAL A 115 -9.82 -9.57 -6.75
CA VAL A 115 -8.37 -9.43 -7.00
C VAL A 115 -7.56 -10.43 -6.17
N SER A 116 -7.90 -10.63 -4.89
CA SER A 116 -7.23 -11.62 -4.04
C SER A 116 -7.42 -13.04 -4.56
N LEU A 117 -8.63 -13.37 -5.05
CA LEU A 117 -8.91 -14.67 -5.66
C LEU A 117 -8.10 -14.88 -6.95
N MET A 118 -8.05 -13.87 -7.83
CA MET A 118 -7.28 -13.94 -9.07
C MET A 118 -5.77 -14.09 -8.81
N MET A 119 -5.23 -13.33 -7.86
CA MET A 119 -3.81 -13.42 -7.49
C MET A 119 -3.45 -14.72 -6.78
N GLY A 120 -4.39 -15.35 -6.06
CA GLY A 120 -4.17 -16.67 -5.45
C GLY A 120 -4.28 -17.85 -6.41
N LEU A 121 -4.93 -17.66 -7.56
CA LEU A 121 -5.07 -18.69 -8.60
C LEU A 121 -3.84 -18.74 -9.53
N VAL A 122 -3.17 -17.60 -9.73
CA VAL A 122 -1.95 -17.45 -10.53
C VAL A 122 -0.74 -17.96 -9.75
#